data_AF-Q23T93-F1
#
_entry.id   AF-Q23T93-F1
#
_cell.length_a   1.000
_cell.length_b   1.000
_cell.length_c   1.000
_cell.angle_alpha   90.00
_cell.angle_beta   90.00
_cell.angle_gamma   90.00
#
_symmetry.space_group_name_H-M   'P 1'
#
loop_
_entity.id
_entity.type
_entity.pdbx_description
1 polymer ?
#
loop_
_entity_poly.entity_id
_entity_poly.type
_entity_poly.pdbx_seq_one_letter_code
_entity_poly.pdbx_strand_id
1 'polypeptide(L)'
;MNYQIISIIFLCAIKICFCSHCKPNQIYSLIDQSCHQCSNSCNTCFNTSESACVTCEDNLFKSSDDSSTCVQKCSKDEFLNENLECMKCQVYGCAKCDTSQICNQCDQQFNLDRANNQCILMNNVCPFQTDFIQGPSNLKQCNQECPQSFYQNMEAQICEETVKCIQIEESQRFSFTQRVKQIQPINEDQYLVEGNACTFALVDNNWKVINIQILQNITNYDQIYTFGGIETNNESFIIGNQGGCVSGSKLLVMNFQTFEVVFESITTFDYFVKYVDQKNQIVFMLSYYSDNLLWYDAINKSLNQYQIDITQYNDFFILTSVSPALVSYSLEIIKIDIKQDLISLVQVIQQFDGLSLKLCKLFQTIRLIIYNQHINNNKYDNSYGLKSNGCLRYSNSFSVQ
;
A
#
# COMPACT_ATOMS: atom_id res chain seq x y z
N MET A 1 37.79 26.45 3.07
CA MET A 1 37.00 25.20 2.97
C MET A 1 35.79 25.51 2.09
N ASN A 2 35.54 24.97 0.91
CA ASN A 2 35.82 23.61 0.40
C ASN A 2 35.76 23.55 -1.15
N TYR A 3 36.34 24.52 -1.87
CA TYR A 3 36.38 24.45 -3.36
C TYR A 3 37.13 23.21 -3.88
N GLN A 4 38.15 22.74 -3.15
CA GLN A 4 38.84 21.49 -3.48
C GLN A 4 37.94 20.26 -3.30
N ILE A 5 37.09 20.22 -2.27
CA ILE A 5 36.17 19.10 -2.04
C ILE A 5 35.07 19.10 -3.10
N ILE A 6 34.51 20.28 -3.44
CA ILE A 6 33.50 20.40 -4.51
C ILE A 6 34.10 20.00 -5.86
N SER A 7 35.34 20.39 -6.15
CA SER A 7 36.02 20.02 -7.41
C SER A 7 36.32 18.52 -7.49
N ILE A 8 36.68 17.87 -6.37
CA ILE A 8 36.88 16.41 -6.32
C ILE A 8 35.54 15.66 -6.50
N ILE A 9 34.46 16.11 -5.85
CA ILE A 9 33.12 15.51 -6.03
C ILE A 9 32.66 15.66 -7.48
N PHE A 10 32.89 16.82 -8.10
CA PHE A 10 32.52 17.06 -9.49
C PHE A 10 33.36 16.22 -10.47
N LEU A 11 34.67 16.09 -10.22
CA LEU A 11 35.54 15.21 -11.01
C LEU A 11 35.20 13.73 -10.84
N CYS A 12 34.81 13.30 -9.64
CA CYS A 12 34.30 11.94 -9.40
C CYS A 12 32.97 11.69 -10.12
N ALA A 13 32.02 12.63 -10.07
CA ALA A 13 30.74 12.53 -10.76
C ALA A 13 30.92 12.50 -12.29
N ILE A 14 31.81 13.34 -12.84
CA ILE A 14 32.18 13.31 -14.26
C ILE A 14 32.83 11.97 -14.61
N LYS A 15 33.78 11.48 -13.80
CA LYS A 15 34.43 10.19 -14.07
C LYS A 15 33.45 9.01 -14.03
N ILE A 16 32.45 9.04 -13.15
CA ILE A 16 31.37 8.05 -13.10
C ILE A 16 30.45 8.18 -14.34
N CYS A 17 30.11 9.40 -14.77
CA CYS A 17 29.31 9.62 -15.98
C CYS A 17 30.03 9.22 -17.29
N PHE A 18 31.36 9.30 -17.35
CA PHE A 18 32.13 9.02 -18.58
C PHE A 18 32.73 7.59 -18.65
N CYS A 19 32.58 6.74 -17.63
CA CYS A 19 33.26 5.43 -17.57
C CYS A 19 32.41 4.16 -17.77
N SER A 20 31.12 4.24 -18.13
CA SER A 20 30.34 3.00 -18.31
C SER A 20 29.51 2.98 -19.59
N HIS A 21 30.12 3.29 -20.74
CA HIS A 21 29.57 2.91 -22.03
C HIS A 21 30.16 1.56 -22.43
N CYS A 22 29.51 0.48 -22.00
CA CYS A 22 29.77 -0.84 -22.56
C CYS A 22 29.17 -0.92 -23.97
N LYS A 23 29.68 -1.82 -24.80
CA LYS A 23 29.09 -2.06 -26.12
C LYS A 23 27.67 -2.64 -25.96
N PRO A 24 26.82 -2.56 -27.00
CA PRO A 24 25.62 -3.40 -27.06
C PRO A 24 25.98 -4.86 -26.74
N ASN A 25 25.12 -5.56 -26.03
CA ASN A 25 25.36 -6.90 -25.48
C ASN A 25 26.40 -7.01 -24.34
N GLN A 26 26.69 -5.92 -23.63
CA GLN A 26 27.58 -5.94 -22.48
C GLN A 26 27.03 -5.19 -21.27
N ILE A 27 27.41 -5.65 -20.09
CA ILE A 27 27.10 -5.00 -18.80
C ILE A 27 28.37 -4.58 -18.08
N TYR A 28 28.31 -3.45 -17.38
CA TYR A 28 29.44 -2.97 -16.59
C TYR A 28 29.41 -3.61 -15.19
N SER A 29 30.43 -4.40 -14.85
CA SER A 29 30.63 -4.91 -13.49
C SER A 29 31.32 -3.85 -12.65
N LEU A 30 30.64 -3.35 -11.62
CA LEU A 30 31.24 -2.44 -10.62
C LEU A 30 32.33 -3.12 -9.80
N ILE A 31 32.29 -4.46 -9.68
CA ILE A 31 33.26 -5.26 -8.94
C ILE A 31 34.58 -5.34 -9.72
N ASP A 32 34.49 -5.66 -11.01
CA ASP A 32 35.65 -5.87 -11.87
C ASP A 32 36.09 -4.60 -12.62
N GLN A 33 35.30 -3.53 -12.51
CA GLN A 33 35.45 -2.27 -13.25
C GLN A 33 35.57 -2.47 -14.76
N SER A 34 34.93 -3.51 -15.31
CA SER A 34 35.04 -3.93 -16.70
C SER A 34 33.68 -4.31 -17.29
N CYS A 35 33.61 -4.35 -18.63
CA CYS A 35 32.41 -4.76 -19.35
C CYS A 35 32.44 -6.27 -19.62
N HIS A 36 31.39 -6.98 -19.20
CA HIS A 36 31.20 -8.41 -19.48
C HIS A 36 30.13 -8.62 -20.54
N GLN A 37 30.29 -9.64 -21.37
CA GLN A 37 29.29 -10.03 -22.36
C GLN A 37 28.08 -10.66 -21.67
N CYS A 38 26.88 -10.39 -22.18
CA CYS A 38 25.71 -11.19 -21.82
C CYS A 38 25.81 -12.61 -22.40
N SER A 39 24.84 -13.45 -22.03
CA SER A 39 24.61 -14.70 -22.76
C SER A 39 24.41 -14.44 -24.26
N ASN A 40 24.84 -15.40 -25.09
CA ASN A 40 24.67 -15.33 -26.53
C ASN A 40 23.21 -15.22 -26.95
N SER A 41 22.25 -15.69 -26.14
CA SER A 41 20.82 -15.62 -26.44
C SER A 41 20.21 -14.21 -26.28
N CYS A 42 21.01 -13.23 -25.89
CA CYS A 42 20.52 -11.97 -25.35
C CYS A 42 21.22 -10.78 -26.01
N ASN A 43 20.47 -9.70 -26.22
CA ASN A 43 20.99 -8.46 -26.76
C ASN A 43 21.25 -7.43 -25.64
N THR A 44 20.43 -7.47 -24.59
CA THR A 44 20.67 -6.75 -23.34
C THR A 44 20.36 -7.66 -22.16
N CYS A 45 21.14 -7.54 -21.09
CA CYS A 45 21.01 -8.34 -19.86
C CYS A 45 21.28 -7.47 -18.63
N PHE A 46 20.90 -7.95 -17.45
CA PHE A 46 21.28 -7.30 -16.17
C PHE A 46 22.40 -8.06 -15.43
N ASN A 47 22.65 -9.33 -15.80
CA ASN A 47 23.83 -10.10 -15.39
C ASN A 47 24.29 -11.02 -16.54
N THR A 48 25.43 -11.71 -16.40
CA THR A 48 26.00 -12.56 -17.47
C THR A 48 25.36 -13.95 -17.62
N SER A 49 24.31 -14.27 -16.85
CA SER A 49 23.61 -15.56 -16.90
C SER A 49 22.56 -15.61 -18.02
N GLU A 50 22.20 -16.83 -18.43
CA GLU A 50 21.18 -17.06 -19.47
C GLU A 50 19.76 -16.71 -19.03
N SER A 51 19.52 -16.61 -17.72
CA SER A 51 18.23 -16.26 -17.11
C SER A 51 18.19 -14.80 -16.64
N ALA A 52 18.93 -13.90 -17.28
CA ALA A 52 19.01 -12.49 -16.89
C ALA A 52 18.83 -11.53 -18.07
N CYS A 53 18.09 -11.97 -19.08
CA CYS A 53 18.00 -11.27 -20.34
C CYS A 53 16.83 -10.29 -20.34
N VAL A 54 17.15 -9.04 -20.67
CA VAL A 54 16.19 -7.95 -20.75
C VAL A 54 15.59 -7.89 -22.16
N THR A 55 16.41 -8.11 -23.19
CA THR A 55 15.98 -8.28 -24.58
C THR A 55 16.70 -9.45 -25.23
N CYS A 56 16.00 -10.16 -26.10
CA CYS A 56 16.52 -11.32 -26.82
C CYS A 56 17.30 -10.90 -28.07
N GLU A 57 18.21 -11.77 -28.52
CA GLU A 57 18.89 -11.62 -29.81
C GLU A 57 17.89 -11.75 -30.98
N ASP A 58 18.25 -11.26 -32.16
CA ASP A 58 17.43 -11.37 -33.37
C ASP A 58 17.06 -12.85 -33.65
N ASN A 59 15.77 -13.10 -33.93
CA ASN A 59 15.16 -14.43 -34.12
C ASN A 59 14.93 -15.25 -32.84
N LEU A 60 15.12 -14.66 -31.66
CA LEU A 60 14.71 -15.23 -30.38
C LEU A 60 13.57 -14.42 -29.76
N PHE A 61 12.76 -15.09 -28.95
CA PHE A 61 11.55 -14.55 -28.34
C PHE A 61 11.63 -14.65 -26.82
N LYS A 62 11.04 -13.72 -26.09
CA LYS A 62 10.93 -13.85 -24.63
C LYS A 62 10.02 -15.04 -24.28
N SER A 63 10.48 -15.89 -23.37
CA SER A 63 9.67 -16.98 -22.83
C SER A 63 8.53 -16.44 -21.96
N SER A 64 7.40 -17.14 -21.97
CA SER A 64 6.28 -16.82 -21.09
C SER A 64 6.49 -17.32 -19.65
N ASP A 65 7.25 -18.41 -19.49
CA ASP A 65 7.53 -19.05 -18.20
C ASP A 65 8.60 -18.31 -17.38
N ASP A 66 9.56 -17.68 -18.06
CA ASP A 66 10.59 -16.83 -17.45
C ASP A 66 10.93 -15.69 -18.41
N SER A 67 10.48 -14.48 -18.06
CA SER A 67 10.68 -13.26 -18.86
C SER A 67 12.14 -12.88 -19.06
N SER A 68 13.06 -13.53 -18.34
CA SER A 68 14.50 -13.36 -18.43
C SER A 68 15.17 -14.40 -19.33
N THR A 69 14.42 -15.30 -19.95
CA THR A 69 14.91 -16.33 -20.87
C THR A 69 14.40 -16.11 -22.30
N CYS A 70 15.24 -16.48 -23.26
CA CYS A 70 14.98 -16.32 -24.69
C CYS A 70 14.88 -17.67 -25.37
N VAL A 71 13.82 -17.89 -26.16
CA VAL A 71 13.51 -19.15 -26.84
C VAL A 71 13.41 -18.96 -28.34
N GLN A 72 13.77 -19.98 -29.12
CA GLN A 72 13.65 -19.95 -30.59
C GLN A 72 12.22 -20.16 -31.09
N LYS A 73 11.37 -20.74 -30.24
CA LYS A 73 9.99 -21.07 -30.56
C LYS A 73 9.19 -21.09 -29.28
N CYS A 74 8.01 -20.49 -29.30
CA CYS A 74 7.07 -20.61 -28.20
C CYS A 74 6.69 -22.07 -27.96
N SER A 75 6.44 -22.39 -26.70
CA SER A 75 6.07 -23.72 -26.24
C SER A 75 4.73 -24.15 -26.82
N LYS A 76 4.32 -25.38 -26.47
CA LYS A 76 2.89 -25.73 -26.58
C LYS A 76 2.08 -24.68 -25.81
N ASP A 77 0.79 -24.53 -26.12
CA ASP A 77 -0.11 -23.60 -25.42
C ASP A 77 0.32 -22.11 -25.41
N GLU A 78 1.21 -21.72 -26.31
CA GLU A 78 1.67 -20.35 -26.47
C GLU A 78 1.56 -19.88 -27.93
N PHE A 79 1.53 -18.56 -28.10
CA PHE A 79 1.68 -17.90 -29.39
C PHE A 79 2.66 -16.73 -29.31
N LEU A 80 3.19 -16.32 -30.46
CA LEU A 80 4.06 -15.16 -30.57
C LEU A 80 3.22 -13.90 -30.78
N ASN A 81 3.35 -12.90 -29.92
CA ASN A 81 2.68 -11.61 -30.07
C ASN A 81 3.43 -10.66 -31.01
N GLU A 82 2.88 -9.47 -31.23
CA GLU A 82 3.47 -8.43 -32.08
C GLU A 82 4.81 -7.88 -31.53
N ASN A 83 5.04 -8.03 -30.22
CA ASN A 83 6.26 -7.58 -29.53
C ASN A 83 7.37 -8.64 -29.50
N LEU A 84 7.23 -9.75 -30.24
CA LEU A 84 8.17 -10.88 -30.24
C LEU A 84 8.29 -11.59 -28.88
N GLU A 85 7.20 -11.66 -28.14
CA GLU A 85 7.10 -12.34 -26.86
C GLU A 85 6.15 -13.54 -26.98
N CYS A 86 6.55 -14.66 -26.39
CA CYS A 86 5.67 -15.81 -26.24
C CYS A 86 4.66 -15.53 -25.14
N MET A 87 3.38 -15.65 -25.47
CA MET A 87 2.28 -15.49 -24.53
C MET A 87 1.47 -16.77 -24.44
N LYS A 88 1.05 -17.14 -23.23
CA LYS A 88 0.18 -18.31 -23.01
C LYS A 88 -1.22 -18.06 -23.56
N CYS A 89 -1.81 -19.13 -24.07
CA CYS A 89 -3.21 -19.17 -24.44
C CYS A 89 -4.08 -19.08 -23.18
N GLN A 90 -5.03 -18.15 -23.18
CA GLN A 90 -5.95 -17.96 -22.06
C GLN A 90 -7.06 -19.02 -22.01
N VAL A 91 -7.38 -19.64 -23.15
CA VAL A 91 -8.36 -20.72 -23.22
C VAL A 91 -7.74 -21.98 -22.63
N TYR A 92 -8.28 -22.45 -21.51
CA TYR A 92 -7.79 -23.66 -20.87
C TYR A 92 -7.86 -24.87 -21.81
N GLY A 93 -6.84 -25.73 -21.79
CA GLY A 93 -6.77 -26.91 -22.64
C GLY A 93 -6.50 -26.59 -24.12
N CYS A 94 -6.26 -25.32 -24.45
CA CYS A 94 -5.88 -24.91 -25.79
C CYS A 94 -4.39 -25.18 -26.04
N ALA A 95 -4.10 -25.96 -27.08
CA ALA A 95 -2.73 -26.23 -27.51
C ALA A 95 -2.18 -25.15 -28.46
N LYS A 96 -3.06 -24.45 -29.19
CA LYS A 96 -2.72 -23.32 -30.08
C LYS A 96 -3.85 -22.31 -30.16
N CYS A 97 -3.54 -21.05 -29.90
CA CYS A 97 -4.43 -19.91 -30.08
C CYS A 97 -3.79 -18.85 -30.99
N ASP A 98 -4.58 -17.88 -31.44
CA ASP A 98 -4.08 -16.72 -32.17
C ASP A 98 -3.90 -15.49 -31.27
N THR A 99 -3.51 -14.36 -31.87
CA THR A 99 -3.31 -13.09 -31.15
C THR A 99 -4.58 -12.51 -30.54
N SER A 100 -5.76 -12.94 -30.99
CA SER A 100 -7.06 -12.58 -30.41
C SER A 100 -7.51 -13.57 -29.33
N GLN A 101 -6.63 -14.49 -28.89
CA GLN A 101 -6.92 -15.54 -27.91
C GLN A 101 -8.00 -16.53 -28.38
N ILE A 102 -8.20 -16.65 -29.69
CA ILE A 102 -9.12 -17.63 -30.26
C ILE A 102 -8.38 -18.97 -30.37
N CYS A 103 -8.92 -20.00 -29.73
CA CYS A 103 -8.35 -21.33 -29.75
C CYS A 103 -8.59 -22.02 -31.10
N ASN A 104 -7.48 -22.35 -31.76
CA ASN A 104 -7.49 -23.03 -33.06
C ASN A 104 -7.36 -24.55 -32.92
N GLN A 105 -6.71 -25.00 -31.84
CA GLN A 105 -6.45 -26.41 -31.59
C GLN A 105 -6.40 -26.67 -30.09
N CYS A 106 -7.23 -27.58 -29.60
CA CYS A 106 -7.17 -28.07 -28.22
C CYS A 106 -6.10 -29.16 -28.04
N ASP A 107 -5.72 -29.42 -26.80
CA ASP A 107 -4.87 -30.55 -26.43
C ASP A 107 -5.58 -31.89 -26.69
N GLN A 108 -4.83 -32.97 -26.74
CA GLN A 108 -5.24 -34.32 -27.17
C GLN A 108 -6.43 -34.90 -26.40
N GLN A 109 -6.74 -34.38 -25.22
CA GLN A 109 -7.83 -34.83 -24.35
C GLN A 109 -9.10 -33.98 -24.47
N PHE A 110 -9.09 -32.96 -25.32
CA PHE A 110 -10.17 -31.98 -25.43
C PHE A 110 -10.68 -31.86 -26.87
N ASN A 111 -11.97 -31.60 -27.01
CA ASN A 111 -12.63 -31.21 -28.26
C ASN A 111 -12.78 -29.68 -28.30
N LEU A 112 -12.51 -29.11 -29.48
CA LEU A 112 -12.71 -27.67 -29.69
C LEU A 112 -14.19 -27.34 -29.91
N ASP A 113 -14.75 -26.56 -29.00
CA ASP A 113 -16.00 -25.84 -29.20
C ASP A 113 -15.70 -24.44 -29.76
N ARG A 114 -15.78 -24.33 -31.09
CA ARG A 114 -15.53 -23.06 -31.79
C ARG A 114 -16.60 -22.00 -31.51
N ALA A 115 -17.82 -22.38 -31.15
CA ALA A 115 -18.90 -21.41 -30.95
C ALA A 115 -18.67 -20.59 -29.67
N ASN A 116 -18.13 -21.25 -28.63
CA ASN A 116 -17.87 -20.65 -27.34
C ASN A 116 -16.38 -20.34 -27.09
N ASN A 117 -15.50 -20.65 -28.05
CA ASN A 117 -14.04 -20.53 -27.93
C ASN A 117 -13.46 -21.33 -26.74
N GLN A 118 -13.87 -22.59 -26.61
CA GLN A 118 -13.55 -23.44 -25.47
C GLN A 118 -12.99 -24.79 -25.88
N CYS A 119 -12.22 -25.41 -25.00
CA CYS A 119 -11.76 -26.79 -25.12
C CYS A 119 -12.48 -27.65 -24.08
N ILE A 120 -13.35 -28.53 -24.54
CA ILE A 120 -14.21 -29.36 -23.69
C ILE A 120 -13.61 -30.75 -23.58
N LEU A 121 -13.51 -31.28 -22.37
CA LEU A 121 -12.96 -32.61 -22.12
C LEU A 121 -13.72 -33.68 -22.92
N MET A 122 -13.00 -34.61 -23.56
CA MET A 122 -13.65 -35.70 -24.28
C MET A 122 -14.30 -36.69 -23.31
N ASN A 123 -15.53 -37.13 -23.61
CA ASN A 123 -16.33 -38.05 -22.78
C ASN A 123 -15.67 -39.39 -22.41
N ASN A 124 -14.58 -39.77 -23.08
CA ASN A 124 -13.86 -41.03 -22.87
C ASN A 124 -12.58 -40.87 -22.02
N VAL A 125 -12.29 -39.67 -21.50
CA VAL A 125 -11.08 -39.42 -20.70
C VAL A 125 -11.31 -39.82 -19.25
N CYS A 126 -12.46 -39.48 -18.66
CA CYS A 126 -12.86 -39.93 -17.32
C CYS A 126 -14.07 -40.87 -17.34
N PRO A 127 -14.07 -41.93 -16.50
CA PRO A 127 -15.16 -42.92 -16.48
C PRO A 127 -16.48 -42.34 -15.94
N PHE A 128 -16.43 -41.29 -15.13
CA PHE A 128 -17.61 -40.57 -14.66
C PHE A 128 -17.58 -39.11 -15.15
N GLN A 129 -18.74 -38.58 -15.56
CA GLN A 129 -18.91 -37.20 -16.05
C GLN A 129 -18.67 -36.12 -14.98
N THR A 130 -18.46 -36.52 -13.73
CA THR A 130 -18.25 -35.65 -12.58
C THR A 130 -16.80 -35.60 -12.12
N ASP A 131 -15.91 -36.37 -12.76
CA ASP A 131 -14.51 -36.42 -12.35
C ASP A 131 -13.71 -35.31 -13.02
N PHE A 132 -12.72 -34.79 -12.31
CA PHE A 132 -11.80 -33.75 -12.76
C PHE A 132 -10.45 -34.36 -13.13
N ILE A 133 -9.87 -33.93 -14.25
CA ILE A 133 -8.49 -34.31 -14.60
C ILE A 133 -7.46 -33.36 -13.99
N GLN A 134 -6.33 -33.90 -13.53
CA GLN A 134 -5.25 -33.09 -12.96
C GLN A 134 -4.28 -32.58 -14.04
N GLY A 135 -4.48 -31.32 -14.46
CA GLY A 135 -3.58 -30.58 -15.36
C GLY A 135 -3.48 -31.08 -16.82
N PRO A 136 -2.87 -30.29 -17.72
CA PRO A 136 -2.77 -30.60 -19.16
C PRO A 136 -1.66 -31.60 -19.51
N SER A 137 -0.84 -32.05 -18.56
CA SER A 137 0.38 -32.81 -18.83
C SER A 137 0.34 -34.24 -18.27
N ASN A 138 -0.16 -35.18 -19.06
CA ASN A 138 0.17 -36.62 -19.00
C ASN A 138 -0.30 -37.51 -17.84
N LEU A 139 -1.25 -37.14 -16.98
CA LEU A 139 -1.76 -38.08 -15.96
C LEU A 139 -3.27 -38.29 -16.04
N LYS A 140 -3.66 -39.53 -16.37
CA LYS A 140 -5.03 -40.08 -16.30
C LYS A 140 -5.50 -40.23 -14.84
N GLN A 141 -5.40 -39.17 -14.05
CA GLN A 141 -5.93 -39.15 -12.70
C GLN A 141 -7.21 -38.33 -12.73
N CYS A 142 -8.31 -39.05 -12.93
CA CYS A 142 -9.66 -38.56 -12.75
C CYS A 142 -9.95 -38.62 -11.26
N ASN A 143 -10.17 -37.47 -10.65
CA ASN A 143 -10.48 -37.35 -9.23
C ASN A 143 -11.90 -36.79 -9.08
N GLN A 144 -12.69 -37.35 -8.16
CA GLN A 144 -14.00 -36.79 -7.84
C GLN A 144 -13.88 -35.41 -7.17
N GLU A 145 -12.78 -35.19 -6.44
CA GLU A 145 -12.44 -33.91 -5.81
C GLU A 145 -10.98 -33.57 -6.10
N CYS A 146 -10.71 -32.27 -6.30
CA CYS A 146 -9.34 -31.83 -6.53
C CYS A 146 -8.50 -31.89 -5.25
N PRO A 147 -7.21 -32.28 -5.33
CA PRO A 147 -6.31 -32.22 -4.18
C PRO A 147 -6.21 -30.79 -3.62
N GLN A 148 -5.85 -30.65 -2.33
CA GLN A 148 -5.89 -29.36 -1.62
C GLN A 148 -5.07 -28.21 -2.26
N SER A 149 -4.07 -28.50 -3.09
CA SER A 149 -3.27 -27.49 -3.81
C SER A 149 -3.83 -27.13 -5.20
N PHE A 150 -5.03 -27.60 -5.51
CA PHE A 150 -5.71 -27.42 -6.79
C PHE A 150 -7.16 -26.98 -6.55
N TYR A 151 -7.70 -26.15 -7.46
CA TYR A 151 -9.12 -25.79 -7.43
C TYR A 151 -9.89 -26.48 -8.56
N GLN A 152 -11.20 -26.63 -8.36
CA GLN A 152 -12.12 -27.27 -9.32
C GLN A 152 -12.61 -26.24 -10.34
N ASN A 153 -12.17 -26.37 -11.59
CA ASN A 153 -12.80 -25.64 -12.69
C ASN A 153 -13.95 -26.49 -13.24
N MET A 154 -15.17 -26.11 -12.88
CA MET A 154 -16.40 -26.82 -13.23
C MET A 154 -16.71 -26.79 -14.73
N GLU A 155 -16.29 -25.74 -15.43
CA GLU A 155 -16.55 -25.57 -16.87
C GLU A 155 -15.67 -26.49 -17.71
N ALA A 156 -14.38 -26.59 -17.35
CA ALA A 156 -13.43 -27.43 -18.07
C ALA A 156 -13.29 -28.85 -17.50
N GLN A 157 -13.91 -29.16 -16.36
CA GLN A 157 -13.84 -30.46 -15.66
C GLN A 157 -12.41 -30.90 -15.32
N ILE A 158 -11.67 -29.99 -14.68
CA ILE A 158 -10.24 -30.14 -14.38
C ILE A 158 -9.90 -29.64 -12.98
N CYS A 159 -8.78 -30.12 -12.47
CA CYS A 159 -8.08 -29.58 -11.32
C CYS A 159 -6.93 -28.69 -11.79
N GLU A 160 -7.05 -27.40 -11.53
CA GLU A 160 -6.02 -26.41 -11.84
C GLU A 160 -5.18 -26.10 -10.60
N GLU A 161 -3.85 -26.03 -10.75
CA GLU A 161 -2.98 -25.62 -9.64
C GLU A 161 -3.34 -24.21 -9.20
N THR A 162 -3.50 -24.00 -7.90
CA THR A 162 -3.78 -22.67 -7.33
C THR A 162 -2.70 -21.64 -7.69
N VAL A 163 -1.48 -22.08 -8.01
CA VAL A 163 -0.36 -21.21 -8.39
C VAL A 163 -0.45 -20.71 -9.85
N LYS A 164 -1.26 -21.37 -10.70
CA LYS A 164 -1.44 -21.08 -12.13
C LYS A 164 -2.78 -20.43 -12.47
N CYS A 165 -3.47 -19.81 -11.52
CA CYS A 165 -4.50 -18.86 -11.90
C CYS A 165 -3.82 -17.73 -12.70
N ILE A 166 -4.33 -17.41 -13.89
CA ILE A 166 -3.85 -16.27 -14.70
C ILE A 166 -3.80 -14.97 -13.86
N GLN A 167 -4.75 -14.82 -12.93
CA GLN A 167 -4.78 -13.72 -11.95
C GLN A 167 -3.60 -13.71 -10.96
N ILE A 168 -2.96 -14.85 -10.70
CA ILE A 168 -1.79 -15.00 -9.82
C ILE A 168 -0.48 -14.96 -10.64
N GLU A 169 -0.43 -15.42 -11.89
CA GLU A 169 0.73 -15.14 -12.77
C GLU A 169 0.86 -13.63 -13.06
N GLU A 170 -0.25 -12.91 -13.21
CA GLU A 170 -0.27 -11.44 -13.23
C GLU A 170 0.25 -10.82 -11.91
N SER A 171 0.08 -11.50 -10.77
CA SER A 171 0.60 -11.03 -9.48
C SER A 171 2.12 -10.93 -9.42
N GLN A 172 2.83 -11.78 -10.16
CA GLN A 172 4.29 -11.72 -10.28
C GLN A 172 4.77 -10.55 -11.15
N ARG A 173 3.87 -9.92 -11.92
CA ARG A 173 4.14 -8.72 -12.73
C ARG A 173 3.79 -7.41 -12.02
N PHE A 174 3.11 -7.46 -10.87
CA PHE A 174 2.75 -6.26 -10.14
C PHE A 174 3.99 -5.67 -9.46
N SER A 175 4.60 -4.67 -10.11
CA SER A 175 5.53 -3.77 -9.44
C SER A 175 4.73 -2.67 -8.75
N PHE A 176 4.87 -2.56 -7.42
CA PHE A 176 4.33 -1.42 -6.68
C PHE A 176 5.25 -0.22 -6.91
N THR A 177 4.93 0.60 -7.91
CA THR A 177 5.73 1.75 -8.33
C THR A 177 5.46 3.02 -7.52
N GLN A 178 4.39 3.01 -6.72
CA GLN A 178 3.99 4.17 -5.93
C GLN A 178 4.89 4.34 -4.71
N ARG A 179 5.08 5.62 -4.31
CA ARG A 179 5.78 5.94 -3.08
C ARG A 179 4.97 5.43 -1.90
N VAL A 180 5.58 4.57 -1.08
CA VAL A 180 4.95 4.01 0.12
C VAL A 180 4.77 5.11 1.18
N LYS A 181 3.57 5.18 1.75
CA LYS A 181 3.17 6.08 2.84
C LYS A 181 3.06 5.36 4.17
N GLN A 182 2.37 4.22 4.19
CA GLN A 182 2.10 3.45 5.39
C GLN A 182 2.11 1.95 5.07
N ILE A 183 2.48 1.13 6.06
CA ILE A 183 2.37 -0.32 6.01
C ILE A 183 1.68 -0.79 7.28
N GLN A 184 0.67 -1.64 7.16
CA GLN A 184 -0.10 -2.16 8.29
C GLN A 184 -0.30 -3.67 8.15
N PRO A 185 -0.01 -4.48 9.19
CA PRO A 185 -0.35 -5.90 9.17
C PRO A 185 -1.88 -6.08 9.14
N ILE A 186 -2.38 -6.92 8.23
CA ILE A 186 -3.80 -7.32 8.20
C ILE A 186 -3.98 -8.65 8.94
N ASN A 187 -3.05 -9.57 8.78
CA ASN A 187 -3.03 -10.87 9.46
C ASN A 187 -1.57 -11.31 9.72
N GLU A 188 -1.35 -12.55 10.16
CA GLU A 188 -0.03 -13.05 10.55
C GLU A 188 0.98 -13.05 9.39
N ASP A 189 0.52 -13.22 8.14
CA ASP A 189 1.38 -13.43 6.96
C ASP A 189 1.19 -12.39 5.86
N GLN A 190 0.37 -11.35 6.08
CA GLN A 190 0.04 -10.36 5.05
C GLN A 190 0.01 -8.94 5.60
N TYR A 191 0.46 -8.02 4.75
CA TYR A 191 0.55 -6.60 5.02
C TYR A 191 -0.20 -5.81 3.95
N LEU A 192 -0.89 -4.75 4.38
CA LEU A 192 -1.40 -3.73 3.49
C LEU A 192 -0.39 -2.60 3.39
N VAL A 193 0.00 -2.29 2.17
CA VAL A 193 0.88 -1.16 1.82
C VAL A 193 0.01 -0.08 1.21
N GLU A 194 -0.01 1.09 1.84
CA GLU A 194 -0.59 2.31 1.29
C GLU A 194 0.50 3.10 0.57
N GLY A 195 0.24 3.52 -0.65
CA GLY A 195 1.09 4.44 -1.40
C GLY A 195 0.32 5.63 -1.94
N ASN A 196 1.03 6.48 -2.65
CA ASN A 196 0.45 7.68 -3.27
C ASN A 196 -0.71 7.34 -4.22
N ALA A 197 -1.51 8.37 -4.54
CA ALA A 197 -2.59 8.31 -5.51
C ALA A 197 -3.64 7.25 -5.15
N CYS A 198 -3.93 7.10 -3.86
CA CYS A 198 -4.88 6.13 -3.35
C CYS A 198 -4.62 4.69 -3.83
N THR A 199 -3.34 4.34 -3.95
CA THR A 199 -2.90 3.03 -4.39
C THR A 199 -2.56 2.17 -3.19
N PHE A 200 -3.10 0.97 -3.14
CA PHE A 200 -2.90 0.00 -2.08
C PHE A 200 -2.36 -1.28 -2.66
N ALA A 201 -1.46 -1.94 -1.94
CA ALA A 201 -1.02 -3.28 -2.26
C ALA A 201 -1.16 -4.21 -1.07
N LEU A 202 -1.74 -5.38 -1.31
CA LEU A 202 -1.66 -6.50 -0.38
C LEU A 202 -0.39 -7.29 -0.70
N VAL A 203 0.48 -7.48 0.29
CA VAL A 203 1.75 -8.20 0.14
C VAL A 203 1.85 -9.31 1.17
N ASP A 204 2.57 -10.38 0.84
CA ASP A 204 2.88 -11.46 1.79
C ASP A 204 4.06 -11.11 2.72
N ASN A 205 4.41 -12.04 3.62
CA ASN A 205 5.55 -11.94 4.53
C ASN A 205 6.92 -11.87 3.85
N ASN A 206 7.02 -12.18 2.56
CA ASN A 206 8.21 -12.04 1.73
C ASN A 206 8.19 -10.77 0.86
N TRP A 207 7.24 -9.85 1.09
CA TRP A 207 7.00 -8.64 0.29
C TRP A 207 6.62 -8.91 -1.17
N LYS A 208 6.16 -10.13 -1.48
CA LYS A 208 5.59 -10.42 -2.79
C LYS A 208 4.21 -9.80 -2.90
N VAL A 209 3.99 -9.03 -3.95
CA VAL A 209 2.69 -8.40 -4.20
C VAL A 209 1.67 -9.47 -4.56
N ILE A 210 0.63 -9.58 -3.73
CA ILE A 210 -0.53 -10.45 -3.94
C ILE A 210 -1.54 -9.72 -4.82
N ASN A 211 -1.79 -8.43 -4.53
CA ASN A 211 -2.77 -7.62 -5.23
C ASN A 211 -2.43 -6.12 -5.16
N ILE A 212 -2.78 -5.36 -6.19
CA ILE A 212 -2.74 -3.89 -6.19
C ILE A 212 -4.14 -3.36 -6.51
N GLN A 213 -4.61 -2.36 -5.76
CA GLN A 213 -5.84 -1.63 -6.03
C GLN A 213 -5.59 -0.13 -6.04
N ILE A 214 -6.12 0.54 -7.06
CA ILE A 214 -6.19 2.00 -7.11
C ILE A 214 -7.65 2.36 -6.85
N LEU A 215 -7.95 2.84 -5.64
CA LEU A 215 -9.34 3.10 -5.25
C LEU A 215 -9.96 4.26 -6.04
N GLN A 216 -9.15 5.24 -6.41
CA GLN A 216 -9.60 6.38 -7.22
C GLN A 216 -8.53 6.78 -8.22
N ASN A 217 -8.80 6.55 -9.50
CA ASN A 217 -7.89 6.93 -10.58
C ASN A 217 -8.23 8.34 -11.09
N ILE A 218 -7.58 9.36 -10.52
CA ILE A 218 -7.78 10.76 -10.91
C ILE A 218 -6.75 11.16 -11.96
N THR A 219 -7.25 11.63 -13.11
CA THR A 219 -6.40 12.20 -14.15
C THR A 219 -5.65 13.42 -13.62
N ASN A 220 -4.32 13.43 -13.79
CA ASN A 220 -3.41 14.47 -13.28
C ASN A 220 -3.28 14.54 -11.75
N TYR A 221 -3.46 13.41 -11.04
CA TYR A 221 -3.28 13.34 -9.58
C TYR A 221 -2.01 14.06 -9.09
N ASP A 222 -0.87 13.80 -9.72
CA ASP A 222 0.42 14.39 -9.35
C ASP A 222 0.41 15.92 -9.41
N GLN A 223 -0.30 16.52 -10.37
CA GLN A 223 -0.37 17.97 -10.51
C GLN A 223 -1.26 18.64 -9.44
N ILE A 224 -2.26 17.90 -8.95
CA ILE A 224 -3.28 18.42 -8.03
C ILE A 224 -2.85 18.21 -6.59
N TYR A 225 -2.41 16.99 -6.25
CA TYR A 225 -2.21 16.58 -4.86
C TYR A 225 -0.75 16.43 -4.47
N THR A 226 0.20 16.43 -5.42
CA THR A 226 1.62 16.21 -5.10
C THR A 226 2.50 17.43 -5.35
N PHE A 227 3.53 17.59 -4.52
CA PHE A 227 4.60 18.56 -4.71
C PHE A 227 5.95 17.83 -4.63
N GLY A 228 6.68 17.78 -5.75
CA GLY A 228 7.93 17.01 -5.83
C GLY A 228 7.74 15.50 -5.66
N GLY A 229 6.59 14.95 -6.09
CA GLY A 229 6.26 13.53 -5.95
C GLY A 229 5.87 13.10 -4.53
N ILE A 230 5.60 14.06 -3.64
CA ILE A 230 5.10 13.84 -2.29
C ILE A 230 3.70 14.43 -2.20
N GLU A 231 2.73 13.65 -1.71
CA GLU A 231 1.40 14.18 -1.44
C GLU A 231 1.45 15.33 -0.43
N THR A 232 0.80 16.44 -0.79
CA THR A 232 0.72 17.64 0.06
C THR A 232 -0.17 17.42 1.28
N ASN A 233 -1.22 16.61 1.12
CA ASN A 233 -2.08 16.14 2.21
C ASN A 233 -2.29 14.64 2.08
N ASN A 234 -2.62 13.97 3.19
CA ASN A 234 -2.92 12.55 3.15
C ASN A 234 -4.31 12.33 2.57
N GLU A 235 -4.38 11.79 1.36
CA GLU A 235 -5.66 11.54 0.69
C GLU A 235 -6.18 10.11 0.87
N SER A 236 -5.39 9.26 1.53
CA SER A 236 -5.65 7.85 1.74
C SER A 236 -5.38 7.47 3.20
N PHE A 237 -5.96 6.36 3.63
CA PHE A 237 -5.77 5.81 4.97
C PHE A 237 -5.92 4.29 4.98
N ILE A 238 -5.32 3.66 5.99
CA ILE A 238 -5.62 2.28 6.40
C ILE A 238 -6.29 2.31 7.78
N ILE A 239 -7.37 1.54 7.96
CA ILE A 239 -8.03 1.34 9.25
C ILE A 239 -8.49 -0.11 9.41
N GLY A 240 -7.89 -0.83 10.36
CA GLY A 240 -8.09 -2.28 10.49
C GLY A 240 -7.67 -3.01 9.21
N ASN A 241 -8.61 -3.74 8.58
CA ASN A 241 -8.43 -4.43 7.30
C ASN A 241 -8.97 -3.62 6.09
N GLN A 242 -9.30 -2.35 6.29
CA GLN A 242 -9.88 -1.49 5.27
C GLN A 242 -8.86 -0.45 4.81
N GLY A 243 -8.87 -0.16 3.51
CA GLY A 243 -8.18 1.00 2.94
C GLY A 243 -9.20 1.95 2.34
N GLY A 244 -8.99 3.25 2.51
CA GLY A 244 -9.90 4.27 2.01
C GLY A 244 -9.19 5.43 1.33
N CYS A 245 -9.93 6.12 0.46
CA CYS A 245 -9.47 7.26 -0.32
C CYS A 245 -10.53 8.36 -0.34
N VAL A 246 -10.10 9.62 -0.19
CA VAL A 246 -10.97 10.81 -0.08
C VAL A 246 -10.79 11.83 -1.20
N SER A 247 -9.94 11.55 -2.19
CA SER A 247 -9.66 12.46 -3.29
C SER A 247 -10.88 12.69 -4.21
N GLY A 248 -10.84 13.78 -4.99
CA GLY A 248 -11.85 14.05 -6.01
C GLY A 248 -13.28 14.12 -5.47
N SER A 249 -13.45 14.65 -4.26
CA SER A 249 -14.73 14.87 -3.58
C SER A 249 -15.55 13.58 -3.42
N LYS A 250 -14.88 12.46 -3.15
CA LYS A 250 -15.50 11.17 -2.93
C LYS A 250 -14.73 10.39 -1.87
N LEU A 251 -15.45 9.84 -0.89
CA LEU A 251 -14.92 8.84 0.03
C LEU A 251 -15.25 7.45 -0.51
N LEU A 252 -14.24 6.64 -0.79
CA LEU A 252 -14.36 5.23 -1.14
C LEU A 252 -13.57 4.38 -0.15
N VAL A 253 -14.17 3.31 0.37
CA VAL A 253 -13.53 2.40 1.34
C VAL A 253 -13.71 0.96 0.88
N MET A 254 -12.60 0.22 0.84
CA MET A 254 -12.55 -1.18 0.43
C MET A 254 -12.01 -2.03 1.58
N ASN A 255 -12.60 -3.21 1.77
CA ASN A 255 -12.08 -4.22 2.66
C ASN A 255 -11.08 -5.10 1.89
N PHE A 256 -9.81 -5.12 2.31
CA PHE A 256 -8.74 -5.84 1.61
C PHE A 256 -8.64 -7.33 2.00
N GLN A 257 -9.48 -7.79 2.93
CA GLN A 257 -9.66 -9.20 3.23
C GLN A 257 -10.72 -9.84 2.34
N THR A 258 -11.79 -9.10 2.00
CA THR A 258 -12.88 -9.59 1.12
C THR A 258 -12.80 -9.07 -0.31
N PHE A 259 -11.96 -8.07 -0.57
CA PHE A 259 -11.87 -7.33 -1.84
C PHE A 259 -13.18 -6.68 -2.28
N GLU A 260 -14.00 -6.25 -1.32
CA GLU A 260 -15.29 -5.59 -1.58
C GLU A 260 -15.25 -4.12 -1.16
N VAL A 261 -15.92 -3.27 -1.95
CA VAL A 261 -16.21 -1.89 -1.53
C VAL A 261 -17.25 -1.94 -0.41
N VAL A 262 -16.89 -1.46 0.78
CA VAL A 262 -17.74 -1.50 1.97
C VAL A 262 -18.44 -0.18 2.26
N PHE A 263 -17.95 0.91 1.69
CA PHE A 263 -18.55 2.24 1.82
C PHE A 263 -18.18 3.14 0.65
N GLU A 264 -19.16 3.92 0.20
CA GLU A 264 -18.97 4.95 -0.82
C GLU A 264 -19.86 6.15 -0.52
N SER A 265 -19.31 7.36 -0.62
CA SER A 265 -20.07 8.60 -0.48
C SER A 265 -19.44 9.72 -1.29
N ILE A 266 -20.28 10.57 -1.90
CA ILE A 266 -19.84 11.80 -2.57
C ILE A 266 -19.82 12.91 -1.52
N THR A 267 -18.73 13.66 -1.44
CA THR A 267 -18.57 14.80 -0.55
C THR A 267 -18.71 16.11 -1.33
N THR A 268 -19.00 17.21 -0.62
CA THR A 268 -19.15 18.53 -1.26
C THR A 268 -17.82 19.17 -1.65
N PHE A 269 -16.74 18.79 -0.95
CA PHE A 269 -15.40 19.32 -1.13
C PHE A 269 -14.40 18.17 -1.15
N ASP A 270 -13.18 18.47 -1.58
CA ASP A 270 -12.02 17.62 -1.37
C ASP A 270 -11.63 17.69 0.10
N TYR A 271 -11.66 16.53 0.74
CA TYR A 271 -11.22 16.34 2.11
C TYR A 271 -9.89 15.60 2.11
N PHE A 272 -9.08 15.83 3.12
CA PHE A 272 -7.87 15.07 3.40
C PHE A 272 -7.92 14.49 4.81
N VAL A 273 -7.24 13.36 5.00
CA VAL A 273 -7.14 12.64 6.26
C VAL A 273 -6.26 13.43 7.24
N LYS A 274 -6.82 13.77 8.39
CA LYS A 274 -6.10 14.45 9.48
C LYS A 274 -5.60 13.47 10.53
N TYR A 275 -6.44 12.51 10.91
CA TYR A 275 -6.15 11.56 11.98
C TYR A 275 -6.92 10.25 11.80
N VAL A 276 -6.28 9.13 12.15
CA VAL A 276 -6.89 7.80 12.10
C VAL A 276 -6.82 7.18 13.50
N ASP A 277 -7.98 7.01 14.13
CA ASP A 277 -8.11 6.29 15.39
C ASP A 277 -8.25 4.79 15.11
N GLN A 278 -7.11 4.09 15.09
CA GLN A 278 -7.06 2.64 14.85
C GLN A 278 -7.85 1.84 15.91
N LYS A 279 -7.98 2.35 17.14
CA LYS A 279 -8.61 1.61 18.24
C LYS A 279 -10.13 1.64 18.12
N ASN A 280 -10.70 2.81 17.84
CA ASN A 280 -12.14 2.99 17.68
C ASN A 280 -12.60 2.84 16.23
N GLN A 281 -11.67 2.64 15.30
CA GLN A 281 -11.88 2.57 13.86
C GLN A 281 -12.61 3.79 13.29
N ILE A 282 -12.12 5.00 13.64
CA ILE A 282 -12.64 6.28 13.16
C ILE A 282 -11.57 7.03 12.36
N VAL A 283 -11.94 7.57 11.21
CA VAL A 283 -11.06 8.41 10.37
C VAL A 283 -11.59 9.83 10.37
N PHE A 284 -10.78 10.78 10.81
CA PHE A 284 -11.11 12.21 10.82
C PHE A 284 -10.53 12.91 9.60
N MET A 285 -11.36 13.70 8.94
CA MET A 285 -11.09 14.33 7.65
C MET A 285 -11.46 15.80 7.67
N LEU A 286 -10.70 16.62 6.95
CA LEU A 286 -10.89 18.07 6.88
C LEU A 286 -10.76 18.58 5.45
N SER A 287 -11.32 19.74 5.19
CA SER A 287 -11.16 20.44 3.91
C SER A 287 -10.67 21.86 4.14
N TYR A 288 -9.86 22.39 3.23
CA TYR A 288 -9.48 23.81 3.24
C TYR A 288 -10.66 24.75 2.94
N TYR A 289 -11.75 24.20 2.39
CA TYR A 289 -12.90 24.96 1.93
C TYR A 289 -14.14 24.74 2.80
N SER A 290 -14.01 23.99 3.90
CA SER A 290 -15.13 23.68 4.77
C SER A 290 -14.76 23.83 6.23
N ASP A 291 -15.68 24.47 6.96
CA ASP A 291 -15.70 24.54 8.42
C ASP A 291 -16.15 23.20 9.05
N ASN A 292 -16.42 22.17 8.25
CA ASN A 292 -16.90 20.89 8.76
C ASN A 292 -15.75 19.91 9.03
N LEU A 293 -15.75 19.32 10.22
CA LEU A 293 -15.03 18.08 10.49
C LEU A 293 -15.89 16.92 10.04
N LEU A 294 -15.36 16.13 9.12
CA LEU A 294 -15.97 14.87 8.73
C LEU A 294 -15.27 13.73 9.47
N TRP A 295 -16.04 12.71 9.85
CA TRP A 295 -15.45 11.45 10.26
C TRP A 295 -16.19 10.25 9.72
N TYR A 296 -15.41 9.28 9.27
CA TYR A 296 -15.88 7.98 8.83
C TYR A 296 -15.77 7.01 10.01
N ASP A 297 -16.89 6.40 10.38
CA ASP A 297 -16.98 5.32 11.36
C ASP A 297 -16.98 3.99 10.60
N ALA A 298 -15.85 3.28 10.63
CA ALA A 298 -15.67 2.05 9.86
C ALA A 298 -16.46 0.86 10.43
N ILE A 299 -16.84 0.91 11.72
CA ILE A 299 -17.66 -0.13 12.35
C ILE A 299 -19.11 0.01 11.89
N ASN A 300 -19.65 1.22 11.98
CA ASN A 300 -21.04 1.50 11.61
C ASN A 300 -21.23 1.79 10.12
N LYS A 301 -20.13 1.90 9.36
CA LYS A 301 -20.12 2.24 7.93
C LYS A 301 -20.89 3.54 7.65
N SER A 302 -20.65 4.55 8.47
CA SER A 302 -21.34 5.83 8.38
C SER A 302 -20.36 6.99 8.26
N LEU A 303 -20.76 7.99 7.48
CA LEU A 303 -20.06 9.26 7.37
C LEU A 303 -20.84 10.30 8.16
N ASN A 304 -20.17 10.94 9.09
CA ASN A 304 -20.75 11.93 9.98
C ASN A 304 -20.02 13.26 9.81
N GLN A 305 -20.68 14.35 10.19
CA GLN A 305 -20.12 15.70 10.08
C GLN A 305 -20.48 16.55 11.30
N TYR A 306 -19.58 17.46 11.64
CA TYR A 306 -19.79 18.46 12.67
C TYR A 306 -19.20 19.80 12.23
N GLN A 307 -19.98 20.87 12.34
CA GLN A 307 -19.54 22.21 11.99
C GLN A 307 -18.64 22.76 13.10
N ILE A 308 -17.41 23.11 12.75
CA ILE A 308 -16.41 23.71 13.63
C ILE A 308 -16.22 25.17 13.23
N ASP A 309 -16.16 26.06 14.21
CA ASP A 309 -15.69 27.42 13.95
C ASP A 309 -14.16 27.39 13.74
N ILE A 310 -13.71 27.60 12.50
CA ILE A 310 -12.28 27.53 12.10
C ILE A 310 -11.40 28.43 12.97
N THR A 311 -11.94 29.49 13.57
CA THR A 311 -11.17 30.35 14.49
C THR A 311 -10.66 29.60 15.73
N GLN A 312 -11.28 28.47 16.12
CA GLN A 312 -10.88 27.65 17.27
C GLN A 312 -9.92 26.50 16.89
N TYR A 313 -9.70 26.25 15.59
CA TYR A 313 -9.02 25.04 15.11
C TYR A 313 -7.49 25.08 15.24
N ASN A 314 -6.87 26.27 15.12
CA ASN A 314 -5.42 26.41 15.29
C ASN A 314 -4.95 26.03 16.71
N ASP A 315 -5.83 26.11 17.71
CA ASP A 315 -5.51 25.81 19.10
C ASP A 315 -5.71 24.33 19.46
N PHE A 316 -6.59 23.59 18.76
CA PHE A 316 -7.00 22.23 19.14
C PHE A 316 -5.95 21.14 18.82
N PHE A 317 -5.09 21.36 17.83
CA PHE A 317 -4.11 20.35 17.37
C PHE A 317 -2.68 20.57 17.89
N ILE A 318 -2.42 21.63 18.66
CA ILE A 318 -1.16 21.79 19.42
C ILE A 318 -1.26 21.02 20.75
N LEU A 319 -1.62 19.74 20.71
CA LEU A 319 -1.52 18.85 21.87
C LEU A 319 -1.04 17.48 21.39
N THR A 320 0.26 17.26 21.63
CA THR A 320 1.05 16.01 21.49
C THR A 320 1.95 15.87 20.26
N SER A 321 2.99 16.71 20.16
CA SER A 321 4.32 16.24 19.75
C SER A 321 5.43 17.09 20.39
N VAL A 322 5.64 16.91 21.69
CA VAL A 322 6.90 17.33 22.33
C VAL A 322 7.66 16.06 22.66
N SER A 323 8.65 15.74 21.83
CA SER A 323 9.70 14.77 22.15
C SER A 323 10.48 15.27 23.38
N PRO A 324 10.78 14.44 24.39
CA PRO A 324 11.49 14.86 25.58
C PRO A 324 13.00 14.94 25.29
N ALA A 325 13.40 15.92 24.49
CA ALA A 325 14.80 16.31 24.37
C ALA A 325 14.89 17.77 23.88
N LEU A 326 15.06 18.68 24.86
CA LEU A 326 15.60 20.03 24.71
C LEU A 326 14.78 20.98 23.80
N VAL A 327 14.04 21.92 24.40
CA VAL A 327 14.33 23.37 24.37
C VAL A 327 13.22 24.09 25.16
N SER A 328 13.64 25.00 26.04
CA SER A 328 12.81 25.89 26.83
C SER A 328 12.22 27.01 25.96
N TYR A 329 10.89 27.07 25.85
CA TYR A 329 10.15 28.32 25.76
C TYR A 329 8.87 28.18 26.60
N SER A 330 8.55 29.23 27.36
CA SER A 330 7.38 29.29 28.23
C SER A 330 6.09 29.31 27.41
N LEU A 331 5.47 28.14 27.26
CA LEU A 331 4.08 28.00 26.85
C LEU A 331 3.23 27.98 28.12
N GLU A 332 2.32 28.94 28.24
CA GLU A 332 1.30 28.95 29.27
C GLU A 332 0.28 27.85 28.92
N ILE A 333 0.32 26.76 29.68
CA ILE A 333 -0.55 25.60 29.48
C ILE A 333 -1.95 25.97 29.96
N ILE A 334 -2.85 26.31 29.04
CA ILE A 334 -4.29 26.29 29.32
C ILE A 334 -4.74 24.84 29.21
N LYS A 335 -4.88 24.18 30.36
CA LYS A 335 -5.61 22.91 30.47
C LYS A 335 -7.09 23.19 30.26
N ILE A 336 -7.61 22.90 29.07
CA ILE A 336 -9.05 22.75 28.89
C ILE A 336 -9.40 21.32 29.27
N ASP A 337 -10.14 21.19 30.36
CA ASP A 337 -10.72 19.94 30.83
C ASP A 337 -11.81 19.53 29.83
N ILE A 338 -11.53 18.52 28.99
CA ILE A 338 -12.43 17.94 27.96
C ILE A 338 -13.56 17.14 28.64
N LYS A 339 -14.13 17.67 29.71
CA LYS A 339 -15.24 17.08 30.45
C LYS A 339 -16.57 17.70 30.05
N GLN A 340 -16.58 18.97 29.66
CA GLN A 340 -17.83 19.69 29.43
C GLN A 340 -18.45 19.39 28.05
N ASP A 341 -17.66 19.25 26.98
CA ASP A 341 -18.20 19.04 25.63
C ASP A 341 -18.37 17.56 25.24
N LEU A 342 -17.64 16.65 25.90
CA LEU A 342 -17.90 15.22 25.79
C LEU A 342 -19.24 14.82 26.44
N ILE A 343 -19.74 15.59 27.42
CA ILE A 343 -21.08 15.36 27.99
C ILE A 343 -22.17 15.70 26.96
N SER A 344 -21.97 16.74 26.14
CA SER A 344 -22.88 17.08 25.03
C SER A 344 -22.85 16.03 23.92
N LEU A 345 -21.67 15.46 23.59
CA LEU A 345 -21.54 14.40 22.60
C LEU A 345 -22.11 13.05 23.10
N VAL A 346 -21.93 12.73 24.39
CA VAL A 346 -22.52 11.54 25.02
C VAL A 346 -24.04 11.66 25.19
N GLN A 347 -24.57 12.88 25.37
CA GLN A 347 -26.02 13.10 25.43
C GLN A 347 -26.72 12.91 24.08
N VAL A 348 -26.03 13.13 22.95
CA VAL A 348 -26.56 12.82 21.62
C VAL A 348 -26.55 11.30 21.35
N ILE A 349 -25.56 10.58 21.89
CA ILE A 349 -25.48 9.12 21.74
C ILE A 349 -26.46 8.38 22.68
N GLN A 350 -26.88 8.99 23.80
CA GLN A 350 -27.84 8.38 24.74
C GLN A 350 -29.32 8.51 24.35
N GLN A 351 -29.65 9.05 23.17
CA GLN A 351 -31.03 9.14 22.68
C GLN A 351 -31.51 7.93 21.86
N PHE A 352 -30.67 6.91 21.66
CA PHE A 352 -31.07 5.62 21.10
C PHE A 352 -30.77 4.47 22.08
N ASP A 353 -31.87 3.83 22.49
CA ASP A 353 -32.02 2.58 23.24
C ASP A 353 -31.41 2.47 24.65
N GLY A 354 -32.33 2.44 25.61
CA GLY A 354 -32.06 2.00 26.97
C GLY A 354 -31.96 0.48 27.05
N LEU A 355 -30.91 -0.01 27.70
CA LEU A 355 -31.06 -0.97 28.78
C LEU A 355 -29.84 -0.97 29.70
N SER A 356 -30.14 -1.15 30.97
CA SER A 356 -29.32 -0.99 32.15
C SER A 356 -28.21 -2.04 32.33
N LEU A 357 -27.22 -1.66 33.15
CA LEU A 357 -26.37 -2.49 34.01
C LEU A 357 -25.05 -3.06 33.45
N LYS A 358 -23.96 -2.29 33.59
CA LYS A 358 -22.66 -2.71 34.19
C LYS A 358 -21.58 -1.61 34.04
N LEU A 359 -21.63 -0.63 34.95
CA LEU A 359 -20.59 0.42 35.07
C LEU A 359 -20.02 0.42 36.50
N CYS A 360 -19.59 -0.75 36.97
CA CYS A 360 -19.06 -0.92 38.33
C CYS A 360 -17.73 -1.70 38.41
N LYS A 361 -16.91 -1.68 37.35
CA LYS A 361 -15.59 -2.36 37.37
C LYS A 361 -14.41 -1.62 36.73
N LEU A 362 -14.54 -0.33 36.45
CA LEU A 362 -13.45 0.45 35.83
C LEU A 362 -12.92 1.61 36.70
N PHE A 363 -13.16 1.57 38.01
CA PHE A 363 -12.67 2.59 38.96
C PHE A 363 -11.59 2.08 39.93
N GLN A 364 -10.98 0.91 39.66
CA GLN A 364 -10.07 0.25 40.60
C GLN A 364 -8.58 0.22 40.24
N THR A 365 -8.11 0.99 39.26
CA THR A 365 -6.67 1.02 38.93
C THR A 365 -6.13 2.42 38.71
N ILE A 366 -6.35 3.31 39.69
CA ILE A 366 -5.49 4.48 39.91
C ILE A 366 -5.16 4.53 41.41
N ARG A 367 -4.03 3.94 41.81
CA ARG A 367 -3.38 4.22 43.09
C ARG A 367 -1.85 4.15 42.96
N LEU A 368 -1.24 5.31 43.25
CA LEU A 368 0.04 5.55 43.92
C LEU A 368 1.21 4.57 43.70
N ILE A 369 2.31 5.11 43.16
CA ILE A 369 3.66 4.96 43.77
C ILE A 369 4.42 6.30 43.63
N ILE A 370 4.71 6.94 44.77
CA ILE A 370 5.89 7.79 45.01
C ILE A 370 6.70 7.07 46.11
N TYR A 371 8.03 7.25 46.11
CA TYR A 371 9.12 6.70 46.97
C TYR A 371 9.83 5.47 46.38
N ASN A 372 11.17 5.38 46.24
CA ASN A 372 12.28 6.19 46.78
C ASN A 372 13.64 5.77 46.13
N GLN A 373 14.58 6.70 45.97
CA GLN A 373 16.05 6.62 46.26
C GLN A 373 16.81 7.68 45.44
N HIS A 374 17.28 8.80 46.02
CA HIS A 374 18.50 9.03 46.83
C HIS A 374 19.82 9.15 46.02
N ILE A 375 20.51 10.28 46.25
CA ILE A 375 21.97 10.47 46.29
C ILE A 375 22.69 10.69 44.94
N ASN A 376 22.93 11.95 44.55
CA ASN A 376 24.24 12.61 44.68
C ASN A 376 24.31 14.01 44.03
N ASN A 377 25.04 14.88 44.73
CA ASN A 377 25.79 16.04 44.23
C ASN A 377 25.03 17.29 43.75
N ASN A 378 24.92 18.26 44.66
CA ASN A 378 25.45 19.59 44.37
C ASN A 378 26.12 20.17 45.62
N LYS A 379 27.44 20.32 45.53
CA LYS A 379 28.28 21.06 46.47
C LYS A 379 29.20 21.92 45.60
N TYR A 380 28.84 23.18 45.41
CA TYR A 380 29.82 24.27 45.27
C TYR A 380 29.14 25.59 45.66
N ASP A 381 29.68 26.15 46.74
CA ASP A 381 29.56 27.53 47.18
C ASP A 381 29.94 28.51 46.06
N ASN A 382 29.22 29.63 45.95
CA ASN A 382 29.79 30.88 46.47
C ASN A 382 28.77 32.01 46.58
N SER A 383 28.88 32.63 47.75
CA SER A 383 28.26 33.82 48.30
C SER A 383 28.50 35.12 47.55
N TYR A 384 27.79 36.16 48.03
CA TYR A 384 27.90 37.63 47.89
C TYR A 384 26.67 38.19 47.15
N GLY A 385 25.89 39.13 47.65
CA GLY A 385 25.96 39.94 48.86
C GLY A 385 24.80 40.95 48.81
N LEU A 386 24.37 41.39 49.98
CA LEU A 386 23.31 42.36 50.27
C LEU A 386 23.23 43.57 49.31
N LYS A 387 22.01 43.99 48.98
CA LYS A 387 21.50 45.33 49.34
C LYS A 387 19.99 45.48 49.13
N SER A 388 19.37 46.06 50.16
CA SER A 388 17.99 46.47 50.26
C SER A 388 17.74 47.87 49.69
N ASN A 389 16.45 48.18 49.53
CA ASN A 389 15.76 49.48 49.49
C ASN A 389 15.32 49.98 48.11
N GLY A 390 14.01 50.28 48.02
CA GLY A 390 13.46 51.12 46.96
C GLY A 390 11.95 51.00 46.79
N CYS A 391 11.17 51.48 47.77
CA CYS A 391 9.78 51.88 47.54
C CYS A 391 9.71 52.97 46.46
N LEU A 392 8.75 52.88 45.53
CA LEU A 392 8.03 54.03 45.00
C LEU A 392 6.65 53.58 44.48
N ARG A 393 5.62 54.11 45.14
CA ARG A 393 4.25 54.20 44.64
C ARG A 393 4.20 55.24 43.53
N TYR A 394 3.42 55.00 42.49
CA TYR A 394 2.55 56.04 41.93
C TYR A 394 1.25 55.41 41.42
N SER A 395 0.20 56.20 41.60
CA SER A 395 -1.22 55.91 41.59
C SER A 395 -1.90 56.26 40.26
N ASN A 396 -3.03 55.58 40.00
CA ASN A 396 -4.29 56.04 39.41
C ASN A 396 -4.29 56.88 38.12
N SER A 397 -5.10 56.45 37.14
CA SER A 397 -6.36 57.14 36.80
C SER A 397 -7.19 56.42 35.72
N PHE A 398 -8.49 56.33 36.00
CA PHE A 398 -9.63 56.08 35.12
C PHE A 398 -9.72 57.09 33.95
N SER A 399 -10.29 56.68 32.80
CA SER A 399 -11.66 57.02 32.33
C SER A 399 -11.80 57.06 30.80
N VAL A 400 -12.72 56.24 30.29
CA VAL A 400 -13.81 56.52 29.31
C VAL A 400 -13.60 57.63 28.26
N GLN A 401 -13.63 57.21 26.98
CA GLN A 401 -14.64 57.64 26.02
C GLN A 401 -14.97 56.50 25.05
#